data_AF-A0A821AFI6-F1
#
_entry.id   AF-A0A821AFI6-F1
#
_cell.length_a   1.000
_cell.length_b   1.000
_cell.length_c   1.000
_cell.angle_alpha   90.00
_cell.angle_beta   90.00
_cell.angle_gamma   90.00
#
_symmetry.space_group_name_H-M   'P 1'
#
loop_
_entity.id
_entity.type
_entity.pdbx_description
1 polymer ?
#
loop_
_entity_poly.entity_id
_entity_poly.type
_entity_poly.pdbx_seq_one_letter_code
_entity_poly.pdbx_strand_id
1 'polypeptide(L)'
;MNMPRSAEAKQQMIKECKKYYWDRPRQMLEVTEFQRVYTQETAISWYTKPCFIHRLVNEALRTENIASLWIFRYFIGDLCTSLRNARMKITEPLVLYRGTKIAHSEIVQLRVGSLISTNGFFSTSRHRDIAELFITRMESMNDHDHDHYVMFEIVIQPHSFDVIIADVANQSAIPDEAEVLFDLGTVFEILSYEKEDKHPVWHIRIRPSSEIQDVRQDFERFILTQMEYTSPLILFGMLFSDMSEYKKSLTYFRDLLRTQNLGRNDLANVYCGLARTYRFMGRHKAALALMRQAERLQRQMLPRNNFDYARTLASLATVYAVMDEYQHELFYYKKAYALYRNILPTQKHIEIARSLSRLGLAFLHQHQYTRALSVLSRSLKVYEQTMPEKNPYKADAVELVGIAHDYLGNVEIAFSYIEKAVAMRHTCLNQDHERMEHSYFILSHLYEKHCKYQLALKYAYQLLELRERTLSVNHPSLQETRDLVEKLCMLTNGQ
;
A
#
# COMPACT_ATOMS: atom_id res chain seq x y z
N MET A 1 11.97 -2.26 2.24
CA MET A 1 13.38 -2.68 2.03
C MET A 1 14.38 -1.53 2.08
N ASN A 2 14.03 -0.30 1.67
CA ASN A 2 14.95 0.85 1.71
C ASN A 2 14.80 1.71 2.97
N MET A 3 14.49 1.07 4.10
CA MET A 3 14.44 1.75 5.38
C MET A 3 15.87 2.18 5.77
N PRO A 4 16.06 3.37 6.35
CA PRO A 4 17.40 3.89 6.61
C PRO A 4 18.20 2.95 7.51
N ARG A 5 19.26 2.39 6.92
CA ARG A 5 20.24 1.51 7.55
C ARG A 5 21.36 2.38 8.13
N SER A 6 21.17 2.90 9.33
CA SER A 6 22.15 3.75 10.01
C SER A 6 22.76 3.06 11.25
N ALA A 7 23.87 3.60 11.74
CA ALA A 7 24.43 3.18 13.02
C ALA A 7 23.44 3.39 14.16
N GLU A 8 22.60 4.45 14.11
CA GLU A 8 21.53 4.64 15.09
C GLU A 8 20.48 3.53 15.02
N ALA A 9 20.15 3.04 13.81
CA ALA A 9 19.21 1.93 13.65
C ALA A 9 19.73 0.65 14.33
N LYS A 10 21.02 0.32 14.16
CA LYS A 10 21.65 -0.81 14.87
C LYS A 10 21.59 -0.61 16.38
N GLN A 11 21.97 0.57 16.88
CA GLN A 11 21.93 0.86 18.32
C GLN A 11 20.52 0.78 18.91
N GLN A 12 19.53 1.33 18.20
CA GLN A 12 18.12 1.27 18.59
C GLN A 12 17.65 -0.19 18.70
N MET A 13 17.94 -1.01 17.69
CA MET A 13 17.61 -2.43 17.69
C MET A 13 18.21 -3.16 18.90
N ILE A 14 19.51 -2.97 19.15
CA ILE A 14 20.20 -3.62 20.28
C ILE A 14 19.63 -3.16 21.62
N LYS A 15 19.33 -1.87 21.77
CA LYS A 15 18.74 -1.33 23.01
C LYS A 15 17.37 -1.96 23.28
N GLU A 16 16.52 -2.07 22.28
CA GLU A 16 15.20 -2.71 22.44
C GLU A 16 15.32 -4.20 22.70
N CYS A 17 16.26 -4.92 22.08
CA CYS A 17 16.52 -6.32 22.40
C CYS A 17 16.95 -6.51 23.86
N LYS A 18 17.86 -5.66 24.36
CA LYS A 18 18.30 -5.68 25.75
C LYS A 18 17.17 -5.36 26.73
N LYS A 19 16.28 -4.45 26.35
CA LYS A 19 15.10 -4.12 27.15
C LYS A 19 14.09 -5.27 27.16
N TYR A 20 13.87 -5.95 26.03
CA TYR A 20 12.94 -7.07 25.94
C TYR A 20 13.42 -8.28 26.76
N TYR A 21 14.73 -8.57 26.74
CA TYR A 21 15.33 -9.69 27.45
C TYR A 21 16.00 -9.34 28.78
N TRP A 22 15.62 -8.22 29.40
CA TRP A 22 16.30 -7.69 30.60
C TRP A 22 16.36 -8.69 31.76
N ASP A 23 15.37 -9.57 31.88
CA ASP A 23 15.23 -10.61 32.90
C ASP A 23 15.77 -11.99 32.46
N ARG A 24 16.31 -12.11 31.24
CA ARG A 24 16.80 -13.38 30.68
C ARG A 24 18.30 -13.35 30.37
N PRO A 25 19.16 -13.87 31.27
CA PRO A 25 20.61 -13.69 31.17
C PRO A 25 21.24 -14.37 29.95
N ARG A 26 20.71 -15.53 29.52
CA ARG A 26 21.22 -16.24 28.32
C ARG A 26 21.02 -15.41 27.05
N GLN A 27 19.82 -14.88 26.84
CA GLN A 27 19.50 -14.05 25.68
C GLN A 27 20.26 -12.72 25.72
N MET A 28 20.49 -12.14 26.91
CA MET A 28 21.33 -10.95 27.06
C MET A 28 22.77 -11.16 26.61
N LEU A 29 23.33 -12.35 26.89
CA LEU A 29 24.65 -12.73 26.36
C LEU A 29 24.63 -12.85 24.84
N GLU A 30 23.61 -13.50 24.25
CA GLU A 30 23.45 -13.59 22.79
C GLU A 30 23.34 -12.20 22.13
N VAL A 31 22.57 -11.27 22.71
CA VAL A 31 22.45 -9.90 22.19
C VAL A 31 23.80 -9.16 22.25
N THR A 32 24.57 -9.38 23.32
CA THR A 32 25.90 -8.77 23.49
C THR A 32 26.91 -9.37 22.52
N GLU A 33 26.87 -10.69 22.30
CA GLU A 33 27.65 -11.38 21.28
C GLU A 33 27.33 -10.84 19.90
N PHE A 34 26.04 -10.81 19.52
CA PHE A 34 25.56 -10.24 18.26
C PHE A 34 26.07 -8.81 18.08
N GLN A 35 25.96 -7.95 19.11
CA GLN A 35 26.44 -6.57 19.03
C GLN A 35 27.93 -6.48 18.64
N ARG A 36 28.75 -7.41 19.14
CA ARG A 36 30.19 -7.47 18.92
C ARG A 36 30.57 -8.06 17.58
N VAL A 37 29.95 -9.17 17.17
CA VAL A 37 30.42 -9.99 16.04
C VAL A 37 29.58 -9.85 14.77
N TYR A 38 28.38 -9.26 14.86
CA TYR A 38 27.47 -9.19 13.71
C TYR A 38 28.02 -8.31 12.57
N THR A 39 28.07 -8.90 11.39
CA THR A 39 28.28 -8.25 10.10
C THR A 39 27.14 -8.59 9.14
N GLN A 40 26.99 -7.81 8.06
CA GLN A 40 25.99 -8.05 7.03
C GLN A 40 26.11 -9.47 6.41
N GLU A 41 27.33 -9.94 6.20
CA GLU A 41 27.63 -11.27 5.65
C GLU A 41 27.10 -12.39 6.54
N THR A 42 27.05 -12.18 7.86
CA THR A 42 26.53 -13.16 8.82
C THR A 42 25.00 -13.12 9.00
N ALA A 43 24.28 -12.26 8.27
CA ALA A 43 22.84 -12.07 8.47
C ALA A 43 22.02 -13.35 8.30
N ILE A 44 22.32 -14.16 7.26
CA ILE A 44 21.63 -15.44 7.00
C ILE A 44 21.88 -16.43 8.15
N SER A 45 23.12 -16.55 8.61
CA SER A 45 23.46 -17.45 9.73
C SER A 45 22.75 -17.05 11.02
N TRP A 46 22.65 -15.74 11.32
CA TRP A 46 21.91 -15.26 12.48
C TRP A 46 20.40 -15.43 12.36
N TYR A 47 19.85 -15.34 11.15
CA TYR A 47 18.42 -15.53 10.91
C TYR A 47 18.00 -16.99 11.06
N THR A 48 18.82 -17.93 10.58
CA THR A 48 18.53 -19.37 10.61
C THR A 48 18.82 -20.00 11.99
N LYS A 49 19.64 -19.35 12.82
CA LYS A 49 19.90 -19.78 14.21
C LYS A 49 18.68 -19.56 15.11
N PRO A 50 18.27 -20.53 15.96
CA PRO A 50 17.12 -20.40 16.88
C PRO A 50 17.41 -19.48 18.10
N CYS A 51 17.89 -18.27 17.84
CA CYS A 51 18.32 -17.28 18.81
C CYS A 51 17.30 -16.13 18.95
N PHE A 52 17.66 -15.11 19.73
CA PHE A 52 16.79 -13.97 20.00
C PHE A 52 16.30 -13.22 18.75
N ILE A 53 17.17 -13.01 17.75
CA ILE A 53 16.86 -12.17 16.58
C ILE A 53 15.87 -12.86 15.64
N HIS A 54 16.07 -14.16 15.39
CA HIS A 54 15.13 -14.99 14.61
C HIS A 54 13.71 -14.88 15.17
N ARG A 55 13.55 -15.05 16.50
CA ARG A 55 12.25 -14.98 17.16
C ARG A 55 11.59 -13.62 17.03
N LEU A 56 12.30 -12.55 17.38
CA LEU A 56 11.73 -11.20 17.39
C LEU A 56 11.41 -10.70 15.97
N VAL A 57 12.26 -11.03 14.98
CA VAL A 57 12.02 -10.66 13.58
C VAL A 57 10.83 -11.44 13.02
N ASN A 58 10.75 -12.76 13.23
CA ASN A 58 9.61 -13.54 12.74
C ASN A 58 8.30 -13.20 13.46
N GLU A 59 8.35 -12.87 14.75
CA GLU A 59 7.18 -12.33 15.46
C GLU A 59 6.74 -10.98 14.85
N ALA A 60 7.67 -10.07 14.59
CA ALA A 60 7.38 -8.76 14.00
C ALA A 60 6.78 -8.89 12.58
N LEU A 61 7.31 -9.80 11.76
CA LEU A 61 6.82 -10.09 10.42
C LEU A 61 5.43 -10.74 10.46
N ARG A 62 5.24 -11.77 11.30
CA ARG A 62 3.96 -12.48 11.44
C ARG A 62 2.84 -11.60 11.98
N THR A 63 3.15 -10.72 12.94
CA THR A 63 2.17 -9.81 13.55
C THR A 63 2.02 -8.49 12.81
N GLU A 64 2.80 -8.27 11.75
CA GLU A 64 2.89 -7.01 11.01
C GLU A 64 3.10 -5.78 11.93
N ASN A 65 3.79 -5.98 13.06
CA ASN A 65 3.99 -4.92 14.03
C ASN A 65 5.01 -3.90 13.49
N ILE A 66 4.50 -2.78 12.98
CA ILE A 66 5.30 -1.74 12.35
C ILE A 66 6.37 -1.17 13.28
N ALA A 67 6.08 -0.99 14.57
CA ALA A 67 7.07 -0.49 15.51
C ALA A 67 8.25 -1.47 15.62
N SER A 68 7.96 -2.77 15.73
CA SER A 68 8.98 -3.82 15.72
C SER A 68 9.71 -3.89 14.38
N LEU A 69 9.01 -3.85 13.25
CA LEU A 69 9.63 -3.84 11.91
C LEU A 69 10.54 -2.61 11.72
N TRP A 70 10.16 -1.45 12.25
CA TRP A 70 11.01 -0.26 12.29
C TRP A 70 12.25 -0.50 13.16
N ILE A 71 12.10 -1.06 14.36
CA ILE A 71 13.23 -1.37 15.26
C ILE A 71 14.20 -2.35 14.58
N PHE A 72 13.70 -3.40 13.93
CA PHE A 72 14.50 -4.44 13.27
C PHE A 72 14.90 -4.11 11.83
N ARG A 73 14.61 -2.89 11.34
CA ARG A 73 14.89 -2.46 9.96
C ARG A 73 16.35 -2.66 9.54
N TYR A 74 17.28 -2.52 10.48
CA TYR A 74 18.71 -2.70 10.25
C TYR A 74 19.02 -4.15 9.85
N PHE A 75 18.58 -5.11 10.67
CA PHE A 75 18.81 -6.53 10.40
C PHE A 75 18.01 -7.04 9.19
N ILE A 76 16.75 -6.62 9.05
CA ILE A 76 15.89 -7.01 7.92
C ILE A 76 16.51 -6.54 6.59
N GLY A 77 17.03 -5.31 6.53
CA GLY A 77 17.70 -4.79 5.33
C GLY A 77 18.97 -5.56 4.97
N ASP A 78 19.78 -5.90 5.97
CA ASP A 78 21.00 -6.70 5.78
C ASP A 78 20.65 -8.11 5.29
N LEU A 79 19.64 -8.76 5.88
CA LEU A 79 19.17 -10.07 5.46
C LEU A 79 18.68 -10.07 4.01
N CYS A 80 17.82 -9.11 3.62
CA CYS A 80 17.37 -8.99 2.23
C CYS A 80 18.54 -8.85 1.25
N THR A 81 19.56 -8.07 1.62
CA THR A 81 20.75 -7.88 0.77
C THR A 81 21.57 -9.15 0.67
N SER A 82 21.75 -9.86 1.79
CA SER A 82 22.49 -11.14 1.80
C SER A 82 21.76 -12.22 1.00
N LEU A 83 20.42 -12.28 1.04
CA LEU A 83 19.63 -13.18 0.20
C LEU A 83 19.78 -12.88 -1.29
N ARG A 84 19.83 -11.59 -1.69
CA ARG A 84 20.12 -11.22 -3.08
C ARG A 84 21.49 -11.70 -3.54
N ASN A 85 22.49 -11.60 -2.67
CA ASN A 85 23.85 -12.07 -2.98
C ASN A 85 23.93 -13.61 -3.05
N ALA A 86 23.12 -14.31 -2.24
CA ALA A 86 23.00 -15.76 -2.24
C ALA A 86 21.99 -16.30 -3.28
N ARG A 87 21.50 -15.45 -4.20
CA ARG A 87 20.51 -15.83 -5.21
C ARG A 87 21.03 -16.97 -6.08
N MET A 88 20.26 -18.04 -6.16
CA MET A 88 20.61 -19.19 -6.99
C MET A 88 20.19 -18.99 -8.45
N LYS A 89 20.95 -19.59 -9.37
CA LYS A 89 20.54 -19.71 -10.78
C LYS A 89 19.82 -21.03 -10.96
N ILE A 90 18.57 -20.97 -11.39
CA ILE A 90 17.73 -22.17 -11.60
C ILE A 90 17.80 -22.55 -13.07
N THR A 91 18.59 -23.58 -13.38
CA THR A 91 18.79 -24.10 -14.74
C THR A 91 17.94 -25.33 -15.03
N GLU A 92 17.47 -26.02 -13.99
CA GLU A 92 16.62 -27.21 -14.07
C GLU A 92 15.42 -27.05 -13.14
N PRO A 93 14.31 -27.79 -13.39
CA PRO A 93 13.16 -27.78 -12.49
C PRO A 93 13.57 -28.17 -11.06
N LEU A 94 13.11 -27.39 -10.09
CA LEU A 94 13.42 -27.57 -8.67
C LEU A 94 12.11 -27.66 -7.88
N VAL A 95 12.03 -28.61 -6.96
CA VAL A 95 10.91 -28.73 -6.01
C VAL A 95 11.43 -28.50 -4.61
N LEU A 96 10.76 -27.62 -3.87
CA LEU A 96 11.06 -27.32 -2.47
C LEU A 96 9.85 -27.64 -1.59
N TYR A 97 10.10 -27.93 -0.33
CA TYR A 97 9.08 -28.38 0.61
C TYR A 97 9.05 -27.51 1.87
N ARG A 98 7.85 -27.27 2.40
CA ARG A 98 7.69 -26.61 3.70
C ARG A 98 6.49 -27.17 4.47
N GLY A 99 6.79 -27.76 5.63
CA GLY A 99 5.79 -28.14 6.62
C GLY A 99 5.48 -26.97 7.57
N THR A 100 4.22 -26.62 7.73
CA THR A 100 3.78 -25.55 8.65
C THR A 100 2.33 -25.73 9.09
N LYS A 101 1.87 -24.89 10.02
CA LYS A 101 0.46 -24.65 10.35
C LYS A 101 -0.05 -23.40 9.63
N ILE A 102 -1.29 -23.42 9.15
CA ILE A 102 -2.04 -22.23 8.72
C ILE A 102 -3.43 -22.23 9.35
N ALA A 103 -4.02 -21.05 9.53
CA ALA A 103 -5.33 -20.91 10.14
C ALA A 103 -6.43 -21.48 9.25
N HIS A 104 -7.51 -22.01 9.84
CA HIS A 104 -8.67 -22.49 9.09
C HIS A 104 -9.26 -21.43 8.13
N SER A 105 -9.27 -20.16 8.55
CA SER A 105 -9.75 -19.05 7.72
C SER A 105 -8.96 -18.87 6.42
N GLU A 106 -7.66 -19.21 6.42
CA GLU A 106 -6.81 -19.13 5.23
C GLU A 106 -7.10 -20.30 4.28
N ILE A 107 -7.29 -21.52 4.81
CA ILE A 107 -7.66 -22.71 4.02
C ILE A 107 -8.93 -22.47 3.21
N VAL A 108 -9.97 -21.90 3.83
CA VAL A 108 -11.29 -21.70 3.19
C VAL A 108 -11.22 -20.69 2.03
N GLN A 109 -10.23 -19.79 2.04
CA GLN A 109 -10.01 -18.78 1.02
C GLN A 109 -9.19 -19.30 -0.17
N LEU A 110 -8.59 -20.49 -0.08
CA LEU A 110 -7.77 -21.04 -1.17
C LEU A 110 -8.62 -21.27 -2.43
N ARG A 111 -8.08 -20.81 -3.56
CA ARG A 111 -8.63 -21.01 -4.90
C ARG A 111 -7.50 -21.34 -5.86
N VAL A 112 -7.69 -22.36 -6.68
CA VAL A 112 -6.72 -22.68 -7.75
C VAL A 112 -6.64 -21.50 -8.72
N GLY A 113 -5.41 -21.15 -9.11
CA GLY A 113 -5.10 -19.97 -9.94
C GLY A 113 -5.06 -18.65 -9.18
N SER A 114 -5.39 -18.62 -7.87
CA SER A 114 -5.23 -17.41 -7.06
C SER A 114 -3.81 -17.24 -6.54
N LEU A 115 -3.46 -15.99 -6.23
CA LEU A 115 -2.17 -15.62 -5.69
C LEU A 115 -2.21 -15.54 -4.15
N ILE A 116 -1.16 -16.06 -3.51
CA ILE A 116 -0.89 -15.93 -2.08
C ILE A 116 0.48 -15.27 -1.89
N SER A 117 0.65 -14.52 -0.80
CA SER A 117 1.95 -13.94 -0.43
C SER A 117 2.34 -14.34 0.99
N THR A 118 3.63 -14.28 1.27
CA THR A 118 4.16 -14.56 2.61
C THR A 118 4.51 -13.26 3.32
N ASN A 119 4.07 -13.13 4.58
CA ASN A 119 4.35 -11.97 5.43
C ASN A 119 5.79 -11.95 5.99
N GLY A 120 6.57 -13.00 5.74
CA GLY A 120 7.95 -13.16 6.21
C GLY A 120 8.86 -13.77 5.14
N PHE A 121 10.10 -14.08 5.51
CA PHE A 121 10.97 -14.89 4.66
C PHE A 121 10.45 -16.33 4.68
N PHE A 122 10.24 -16.91 3.50
CA PHE A 122 9.68 -18.25 3.41
C PHE A 122 10.83 -19.25 3.39
N SER A 123 11.02 -19.93 4.53
CA SER A 123 12.05 -20.97 4.71
C SER A 123 11.54 -22.32 4.23
N THR A 124 12.35 -23.00 3.43
CA THR A 124 11.98 -24.23 2.72
C THR A 124 13.17 -25.18 2.64
N SER A 125 12.90 -26.46 2.44
CA SER A 125 13.93 -27.50 2.32
C SER A 125 13.86 -28.19 0.96
N ARG A 126 15.01 -28.68 0.48
CA ARG A 126 15.07 -29.61 -0.67
C ARG A 126 14.64 -31.02 -0.30
N HIS A 127 14.61 -31.32 1.00
CA HIS A 127 14.32 -32.64 1.56
C HIS A 127 12.90 -32.66 2.12
N ARG A 128 12.05 -33.50 1.52
CA ARG A 128 10.63 -33.61 1.90
C ARG A 128 10.47 -34.15 3.32
N ASP A 129 11.27 -35.14 3.69
CA ASP A 129 11.33 -35.75 5.02
C ASP A 129 11.62 -34.72 6.12
N ILE A 130 12.47 -33.74 5.85
CA ILE A 130 12.76 -32.65 6.79
C ILE A 130 11.54 -31.74 6.98
N ALA A 131 10.83 -31.41 5.90
CA ALA A 131 9.57 -30.67 5.97
C ALA A 131 8.49 -31.44 6.75
N GLU A 132 8.42 -32.77 6.60
CA GLU A 132 7.48 -33.63 7.33
C GLU A 132 7.79 -33.69 8.84
N LEU A 133 9.07 -33.65 9.22
CA LEU A 133 9.48 -33.57 10.63
C LEU A 133 8.96 -32.30 11.32
N PHE A 134 8.88 -31.17 10.61
CA PHE A 134 8.31 -29.94 11.17
C PHE A 134 6.82 -30.08 11.48
N ILE A 135 6.05 -30.79 10.64
CA ILE A 135 4.63 -31.08 10.89
C ILE A 135 4.49 -31.98 12.13
N THR A 136 5.22 -33.10 12.13
CA THR A 136 5.14 -34.12 13.20
C THR A 136 5.55 -33.56 14.57
N ARG A 137 6.60 -32.72 14.63
CA ARG A 137 7.00 -32.04 15.87
C ARG A 137 5.90 -31.12 16.39
N MET A 138 5.18 -30.44 15.50
CA MET A 138 4.11 -29.53 15.89
C MET A 138 2.83 -30.26 16.33
N GLU A 139 2.57 -31.47 15.84
CA GLU A 139 1.48 -32.34 16.33
C GLU A 139 1.67 -32.77 17.80
N SER A 140 2.92 -32.97 18.22
CA SER A 140 3.25 -33.34 19.61
C SER A 140 3.07 -32.21 20.63
N MET A 141 2.95 -30.97 20.15
CA MET A 141 2.73 -29.77 20.94
C MET A 141 1.23 -29.44 20.87
N ASN A 142 0.45 -29.95 21.83
CA ASN A 142 -1.00 -29.72 21.97
C ASN A 142 -1.34 -28.21 21.97
N ASP A 143 -1.51 -27.61 20.81
CA ASP A 143 -1.75 -26.17 20.68
C ASP A 143 -2.79 -25.86 19.60
N HIS A 144 -3.88 -25.25 20.10
CA HIS A 144 -5.05 -24.60 19.48
C HIS A 144 -5.93 -25.38 18.46
N ASP A 145 -7.24 -25.39 18.74
CA ASP A 145 -8.35 -26.14 18.09
C ASP A 145 -8.69 -25.76 16.62
N HIS A 146 -7.95 -24.84 15.97
CA HIS A 146 -8.37 -24.24 14.69
C HIS A 146 -7.29 -24.10 13.60
N ASP A 147 -6.08 -24.62 13.83
CA ASP A 147 -5.00 -24.60 12.84
C ASP A 147 -4.91 -25.91 12.06
N HIS A 148 -4.60 -25.83 10.77
CA HIS A 148 -4.45 -26.97 9.87
C HIS A 148 -2.98 -27.20 9.55
N TYR A 149 -2.55 -28.45 9.60
CA TYR A 149 -1.22 -28.85 9.15
C TYR A 149 -1.16 -28.84 7.62
N VAL A 150 -0.08 -28.29 7.09
CA VAL A 150 0.11 -28.11 5.65
C VAL A 150 1.51 -28.51 5.23
N MET A 151 1.57 -29.28 4.15
CA MET A 151 2.75 -29.49 3.34
C MET A 151 2.65 -28.63 2.08
N PHE A 152 3.49 -27.62 1.97
CA PHE A 152 3.68 -26.89 0.73
C PHE A 152 4.69 -27.63 -0.16
N GLU A 153 4.28 -27.91 -1.40
CA GLU A 153 5.15 -28.34 -2.49
C GLU A 153 5.31 -27.18 -3.48
N ILE A 154 6.52 -26.63 -3.55
CA ILE A 154 6.81 -25.43 -4.33
C ILE A 154 7.52 -25.85 -5.60
N VAL A 155 6.82 -25.75 -6.73
CA VAL A 155 7.30 -26.15 -8.05
C VAL A 155 7.93 -24.95 -8.73
N ILE A 156 9.22 -25.04 -9.02
CA ILE A 156 10.00 -23.95 -9.62
C ILE A 156 10.50 -24.42 -10.98
N GLN A 157 10.06 -23.72 -12.02
CA GLN A 157 10.46 -24.00 -13.39
C GLN A 157 11.73 -23.21 -13.76
N PRO A 158 12.58 -23.72 -14.67
CA PRO A 158 13.79 -23.03 -15.10
C PRO A 158 13.44 -21.87 -16.05
N HIS A 159 13.11 -20.70 -15.50
CA HIS A 159 12.91 -19.45 -16.23
C HIS A 159 13.32 -18.27 -15.34
N SER A 160 13.61 -17.11 -15.95
CA SER A 160 14.02 -15.89 -15.24
C SER A 160 12.83 -15.25 -14.52
N PHE A 161 12.52 -15.74 -13.32
CA PHE A 161 11.66 -15.02 -12.39
C PHE A 161 12.50 -14.02 -11.61
N ASP A 162 11.99 -12.81 -11.37
CA ASP A 162 12.69 -11.83 -10.52
C ASP A 162 12.50 -12.09 -9.02
N VAL A 163 11.93 -13.24 -8.67
CA VAL A 163 11.85 -13.72 -7.30
C VAL A 163 13.26 -14.10 -6.83
N ILE A 164 13.63 -13.59 -5.65
CA ILE A 164 14.90 -13.93 -5.01
C ILE A 164 14.71 -15.24 -4.26
N ILE A 165 15.38 -16.28 -4.78
CA ILE A 165 15.45 -17.61 -4.21
C ILE A 165 16.92 -17.82 -3.85
N ALA A 166 17.21 -17.93 -2.56
CA ALA A 166 18.57 -17.98 -2.05
C ALA A 166 18.90 -19.37 -1.54
N ASP A 167 19.97 -19.96 -2.07
CA ASP A 167 20.52 -21.19 -1.50
C ASP A 167 21.36 -20.86 -0.28
N VAL A 168 20.88 -21.25 0.89
CA VAL A 168 21.51 -20.90 2.16
C VAL A 168 22.03 -22.12 2.91
N ALA A 169 22.05 -23.30 2.30
CA ALA A 169 22.48 -24.55 2.94
C ALA A 169 23.85 -24.41 3.64
N ASN A 170 24.82 -23.76 3.00
CA ASN A 170 26.18 -23.58 3.53
C ASN A 170 26.30 -22.48 4.61
N GLN A 171 25.27 -21.65 4.76
CA GLN A 171 25.25 -20.52 5.70
C GLN A 171 24.24 -20.73 6.83
N SER A 172 23.31 -21.66 6.65
CA SER A 172 22.26 -21.97 7.61
C SER A 172 22.87 -22.56 8.89
N ALA A 173 22.28 -22.22 10.02
CA ALA A 173 22.59 -22.85 11.30
C ALA A 173 22.13 -24.34 11.35
N ILE A 174 21.35 -24.80 10.38
CA ILE A 174 20.84 -26.17 10.26
C ILE A 174 21.44 -26.81 8.99
N PRO A 175 22.63 -27.43 9.08
CA PRO A 175 23.41 -27.84 7.90
C PRO A 175 22.72 -28.94 7.06
N ASP A 176 21.94 -29.82 7.69
CA ASP A 176 21.32 -30.96 7.00
C ASP A 176 19.98 -30.60 6.32
N GLU A 177 19.45 -29.38 6.52
CA GLU A 177 18.16 -28.97 5.96
C GLU A 177 18.22 -28.69 4.45
N ALA A 178 19.43 -28.52 3.89
CA ALA A 178 19.62 -28.03 2.52
C ALA A 178 18.74 -26.80 2.21
N GLU A 179 18.69 -25.88 3.20
CA GLU A 179 17.70 -24.80 3.29
C GLU A 179 17.77 -23.84 2.10
N VAL A 180 16.59 -23.47 1.61
CA VAL A 180 16.38 -22.44 0.59
C VAL A 180 15.41 -21.41 1.14
N LEU A 181 15.80 -20.13 1.06
CA LEU A 181 15.00 -19.01 1.55
C LEU A 181 14.44 -18.20 0.36
N PHE A 182 13.15 -17.88 0.43
CA PHE A 182 12.55 -16.86 -0.43
C PHE A 182 12.56 -15.50 0.27
N ASP A 183 12.73 -14.44 -0.52
CA ASP A 183 12.70 -13.07 -0.04
C ASP A 183 11.30 -12.63 0.42
N LEU A 184 11.27 -11.56 1.23
CA LEU A 184 10.06 -11.02 1.83
C LEU A 184 9.03 -10.59 0.77
N GLY A 185 7.78 -10.98 0.99
CA GLY A 185 6.67 -10.66 0.09
C GLY A 185 6.75 -11.38 -1.24
N THR A 186 7.41 -12.54 -1.29
CA THR A 186 7.31 -13.45 -2.44
C THR A 186 5.87 -13.89 -2.60
N VAL A 187 5.42 -13.89 -3.85
CA VAL A 187 4.06 -14.24 -4.27
C VAL A 187 4.09 -15.59 -4.96
N PHE A 188 3.10 -16.41 -4.68
CA PHE A 188 2.94 -17.73 -5.24
C PHE A 188 1.54 -17.90 -5.80
N GLU A 189 1.42 -18.59 -6.92
CA GLU A 189 0.15 -19.04 -7.48
C GLU A 189 -0.19 -20.44 -6.96
N ILE A 190 -1.43 -20.64 -6.55
CA ILE A 190 -1.93 -21.95 -6.10
C ILE A 190 -2.26 -22.81 -7.32
N LEU A 191 -1.58 -23.96 -7.44
CA LEU A 191 -1.79 -24.94 -8.50
C LEU A 191 -2.83 -25.98 -8.12
N SER A 192 -2.77 -26.48 -6.88
CA SER A 192 -3.75 -27.41 -6.32
C SER A 192 -3.69 -27.38 -4.79
N TYR A 193 -4.77 -27.81 -4.15
CA TYR A 193 -4.80 -28.07 -2.72
C TYR A 193 -5.72 -29.26 -2.43
N GLU A 194 -5.22 -30.24 -1.70
CA GLU A 194 -5.92 -31.48 -1.38
C GLU A 194 -5.68 -31.85 0.08
N LYS A 195 -6.65 -32.49 0.73
CA LYS A 195 -6.50 -32.98 2.11
C LYS A 195 -6.29 -34.49 2.07
N GLU A 196 -5.26 -34.99 2.75
CA GLU A 196 -5.06 -36.43 2.85
C GLU A 196 -6.16 -37.11 3.68
N ASP A 197 -6.63 -38.27 3.21
CA ASP A 197 -7.68 -39.04 3.91
C ASP A 197 -7.15 -39.72 5.19
N LYS A 198 -5.85 -40.07 5.21
CA LYS A 198 -5.23 -40.85 6.28
C LYS A 198 -4.64 -39.99 7.39
N HIS A 199 -4.15 -38.79 7.06
CA HIS A 199 -3.54 -37.84 7.98
C HIS A 199 -4.16 -36.46 7.71
N PRO A 200 -4.48 -35.65 8.74
CA PRO A 200 -5.18 -34.38 8.57
C PRO A 200 -4.26 -33.26 8.02
N VAL A 201 -3.38 -33.59 7.08
CA VAL A 201 -2.43 -32.68 6.44
C VAL A 201 -2.97 -32.28 5.08
N TRP A 202 -2.94 -30.98 4.79
CA TRP A 202 -3.22 -30.46 3.45
C TRP A 202 -1.95 -30.44 2.63
N HIS A 203 -2.02 -30.93 1.40
CA HIS A 203 -0.98 -30.79 0.40
C HIS A 203 -1.34 -29.65 -0.52
N ILE A 204 -0.53 -28.60 -0.51
CA ILE A 204 -0.74 -27.40 -1.30
C ILE A 204 0.41 -27.26 -2.28
N ARG A 205 0.11 -27.36 -3.58
CA ARG A 205 1.08 -27.17 -4.65
C ARG A 205 1.04 -25.74 -5.11
N ILE A 206 2.18 -25.07 -5.09
CA ILE A 206 2.32 -23.66 -5.44
C ILE A 206 3.51 -23.43 -6.37
N ARG A 207 3.49 -22.33 -7.13
CA ARG A 207 4.65 -21.88 -7.92
C ARG A 207 4.92 -20.39 -7.69
N PRO A 208 6.17 -19.92 -7.70
CA PRO A 208 6.46 -18.49 -7.66
C PRO A 208 5.79 -17.75 -8.84
N SER A 209 5.26 -16.56 -8.59
CA SER A 209 4.63 -15.71 -9.60
C SER A 209 5.26 -14.31 -9.62
N SER A 210 5.45 -13.78 -10.83
CA SER A 210 5.88 -12.40 -11.09
C SER A 210 4.73 -11.49 -11.55
N GLU A 211 3.48 -11.97 -11.49
CA GLU A 211 2.32 -11.26 -12.06
C GLU A 211 2.14 -9.85 -11.49
N ILE A 212 2.42 -9.65 -10.21
CA ILE A 212 2.30 -8.33 -9.55
C ILE A 212 3.61 -7.57 -9.46
N GLN A 213 4.66 -8.02 -10.14
CA GLN A 213 5.99 -7.46 -10.00
C GLN A 213 6.05 -6.00 -10.44
N ASP A 214 5.47 -5.67 -11.60
CA ASP A 214 5.45 -4.30 -12.11
C ASP A 214 4.74 -3.36 -11.12
N VAL A 215 3.61 -3.81 -10.57
CA VAL A 215 2.84 -3.09 -9.54
C VAL A 215 3.68 -2.86 -8.29
N ARG A 216 4.41 -3.89 -7.83
CA ARG A 216 5.32 -3.78 -6.67
C ARG A 216 6.44 -2.79 -6.93
N GLN A 217 7.08 -2.84 -8.09
CA GLN A 217 8.18 -1.94 -8.46
C GLN A 217 7.72 -0.49 -8.58
N ASP A 218 6.56 -0.26 -9.18
CA ASP A 218 5.97 1.07 -9.29
C ASP A 218 5.57 1.62 -7.92
N PHE A 219 5.01 0.78 -7.04
CA PHE A 219 4.73 1.16 -5.66
C PHE A 219 6.02 1.47 -4.88
N GLU A 220 7.07 0.66 -5.04
CA GLU A 220 8.37 0.91 -4.41
C GLU A 220 8.94 2.25 -4.89
N ARG A 221 8.95 2.51 -6.20
CA ARG A 221 9.41 3.78 -6.77
C ARG A 221 8.61 4.95 -6.21
N PHE A 222 7.29 4.81 -6.13
CA PHE A 222 6.41 5.82 -5.53
C PHE A 222 6.77 6.09 -4.07
N ILE A 223 6.91 5.05 -3.25
CA ILE A 223 7.28 5.21 -1.83
C ILE A 223 8.66 5.84 -1.68
N LEU A 224 9.64 5.48 -2.52
CA LEU A 224 10.98 6.07 -2.48
C LEU A 224 10.94 7.57 -2.78
N THR A 225 10.17 8.00 -3.77
CA THR A 225 9.98 9.43 -4.05
C THR A 225 9.29 10.14 -2.89
N GLN A 226 8.35 9.50 -2.19
CA GLN A 226 7.75 10.09 -0.99
C GLN A 226 8.73 10.18 0.18
N MET A 227 9.64 9.22 0.30
CA MET A 227 10.68 9.17 1.35
C MET A 227 11.75 10.26 1.20
N GLU A 228 11.89 10.87 0.02
CA GLU A 228 12.77 12.05 -0.17
C GLU A 228 12.36 13.23 0.74
N TYR A 229 11.05 13.36 1.02
CA TYR A 229 10.50 14.51 1.74
C TYR A 229 9.76 14.14 3.03
N THR A 230 9.42 12.86 3.23
CA THR A 230 8.64 12.40 4.39
C THR A 230 9.36 11.26 5.10
N SER A 231 9.48 11.37 6.41
CA SER A 231 10.01 10.28 7.23
C SER A 231 9.19 8.99 7.04
N PRO A 232 9.84 7.81 6.91
CA PRO A 232 9.12 6.56 6.71
C PRO A 232 8.16 6.24 7.86
N LEU A 233 8.48 6.68 9.09
CA LEU A 233 7.60 6.55 10.25
C LEU A 233 6.23 7.17 10.00
N ILE A 234 6.18 8.33 9.33
CA ILE A 234 4.93 9.01 9.00
C ILE A 234 4.22 8.29 7.86
N LEU A 235 4.96 7.85 6.84
CA LEU A 235 4.40 7.13 5.70
C LEU A 235 3.65 5.87 6.12
N PHE A 236 4.16 5.10 7.09
CA PHE A 236 3.46 3.92 7.62
C PHE A 236 2.06 4.25 8.17
N GLY A 237 1.97 5.29 8.99
CA GLY A 237 0.67 5.71 9.53
C GLY A 237 -0.29 6.20 8.45
N MET A 238 0.24 6.86 7.41
CA MET A 238 -0.56 7.27 6.24
C MET A 238 -1.04 6.07 5.42
N LEU A 239 -0.22 5.03 5.24
CA LEU A 239 -0.61 3.80 4.54
C LEU A 239 -1.78 3.10 5.22
N PHE A 240 -1.80 3.01 6.55
CA PHE A 240 -2.98 2.49 7.25
C PHE A 240 -4.23 3.31 6.98
N SER A 241 -4.12 4.64 6.89
CA SER A 241 -5.26 5.48 6.52
C SER A 241 -5.74 5.19 5.10
N ASP A 242 -4.82 4.92 4.18
CA ASP A 242 -5.14 4.65 2.77
C ASP A 242 -5.71 3.24 2.56
N MET A 243 -5.34 2.27 3.41
CA MET A 243 -5.94 0.93 3.45
C MET A 243 -7.27 0.89 4.23
N SER A 244 -7.86 2.04 4.59
CA SER A 244 -9.07 2.14 5.42
C SER A 244 -8.94 1.54 6.84
N GLU A 245 -7.72 1.23 7.27
CA GLU A 245 -7.37 0.69 8.59
C GLU A 245 -7.27 1.82 9.63
N TYR A 246 -8.34 2.60 9.76
CA TYR A 246 -8.35 3.86 10.53
C TYR A 246 -8.00 3.66 12.01
N LYS A 247 -8.43 2.55 12.62
CA LYS A 247 -8.11 2.22 14.01
C LYS A 247 -6.61 1.98 14.20
N LYS A 248 -5.98 1.21 13.31
CA LYS A 248 -4.52 0.97 13.33
C LYS A 248 -3.77 2.27 13.11
N SER A 249 -4.19 3.09 12.14
CA SER A 249 -3.60 4.40 11.86
C SER A 249 -3.64 5.35 13.06
N LEU A 250 -4.81 5.51 13.70
CA LEU A 250 -4.97 6.38 14.88
C LEU A 250 -4.14 5.89 16.07
N THR A 251 -4.13 4.58 16.31
CA THR A 251 -3.36 3.98 17.42
C THR A 251 -1.88 4.22 17.20
N TYR A 252 -1.38 3.92 15.99
CA TYR A 252 0.00 4.12 15.62
C TYR A 252 0.45 5.58 15.78
N PHE A 253 -0.29 6.56 15.24
CA PHE A 253 0.08 7.96 15.38
C PHE A 253 0.01 8.46 16.84
N ARG A 254 -0.94 7.98 17.64
CA ARG A 254 -1.02 8.32 19.08
C ARG A 254 0.15 7.72 19.85
N ASP A 255 0.57 6.51 19.51
CA ASP A 255 1.72 5.87 20.14
C ASP A 255 3.01 6.58 19.74
N LEU A 256 3.15 7.05 18.49
CA LEU A 256 4.28 7.91 18.09
C LEU A 256 4.37 9.19 18.94
N LEU A 257 3.22 9.83 19.24
CA LEU A 257 3.18 11.02 20.11
C LEU A 257 3.59 10.72 21.57
N ARG A 258 3.39 9.48 22.04
CA ARG A 258 3.71 9.07 23.42
C ARG A 258 5.14 8.56 23.59
N THR A 259 5.65 7.85 22.59
CA THR A 259 6.84 6.99 22.73
C THR A 259 8.12 7.61 22.18
N GLN A 260 8.03 8.64 21.34
CA GLN A 260 9.18 9.23 20.67
C GLN A 260 9.34 10.71 21.01
N ASN A 261 10.59 11.12 21.25
CA ASN A 261 10.97 12.52 21.20
C ASN A 261 11.02 12.97 19.74
N LEU A 262 9.84 13.24 19.17
CA LEU A 262 9.70 13.68 17.80
C LEU A 262 10.27 15.10 17.64
N GLY A 263 11.06 15.30 16.58
CA GLY A 263 11.40 16.65 16.15
C GLY A 263 10.13 17.45 15.80
N ARG A 264 10.19 18.78 15.86
CA ARG A 264 9.03 19.64 15.56
C ARG A 264 8.41 19.36 14.19
N ASN A 265 9.22 18.98 13.19
CA ASN A 265 8.69 18.63 11.88
C ASN A 265 7.91 17.31 11.89
N ASP A 266 8.49 16.27 12.47
CA ASP A 266 7.82 14.96 12.57
C ASP A 266 6.55 15.07 13.40
N LEU A 267 6.55 15.87 14.47
CA LEU A 267 5.35 16.18 15.26
C LEU A 267 4.24 16.80 14.39
N ALA A 268 4.58 17.78 13.56
CA ALA A 268 3.62 18.38 12.65
C ALA A 268 3.11 17.38 11.60
N ASN A 269 3.99 16.54 11.07
CA ASN A 269 3.63 15.49 10.11
C ASN A 269 2.76 14.39 10.75
N VAL A 270 2.93 14.09 12.04
CA VAL A 270 2.02 13.22 12.79
C VAL A 270 0.62 13.84 12.91
N TYR A 271 0.53 15.15 13.21
CA TYR A 271 -0.77 15.83 13.21
C TYR A 271 -1.44 15.83 11.83
N CYS A 272 -0.67 16.01 10.75
CA CYS A 272 -1.18 15.85 9.38
C CYS A 272 -1.69 14.43 9.12
N GLY A 273 -0.97 13.41 9.60
CA GLY A 273 -1.36 12.01 9.53
C GLY A 273 -2.70 11.74 10.24
N LEU A 274 -2.81 12.13 11.51
CA LEU A 274 -4.04 12.02 12.30
C LEU A 274 -5.22 12.76 11.64
N ALA A 275 -4.97 13.97 11.14
CA ALA A 275 -6.00 14.74 10.46
C ALA A 275 -6.47 14.06 9.16
N ARG A 276 -5.56 13.46 8.39
CA ARG A 276 -5.92 12.65 7.21
C ARG A 276 -6.83 11.48 7.62
N THR A 277 -6.49 10.77 8.69
CA THR A 277 -7.30 9.66 9.22
C THR A 277 -8.69 10.14 9.62
N TYR A 278 -8.78 11.22 10.41
CA TYR A 278 -10.07 11.78 10.83
C TYR A 278 -10.91 12.28 9.65
N ARG A 279 -10.27 12.85 8.62
CA ARG A 279 -10.96 13.29 7.40
C ARG A 279 -11.61 12.10 6.68
N PHE A 280 -10.90 10.98 6.51
CA PHE A 280 -11.47 9.77 5.92
C PHE A 280 -12.59 9.15 6.75
N MET A 281 -12.56 9.34 8.08
CA MET A 281 -13.67 8.96 8.97
C MET A 281 -14.85 9.96 8.98
N GLY A 282 -14.86 10.97 8.12
CA GLY A 282 -15.91 12.01 8.09
C GLY A 282 -15.84 13.05 9.23
N ARG A 283 -14.79 13.01 10.08
CA ARG A 283 -14.64 13.91 11.24
C ARG A 283 -13.91 15.20 10.86
N HIS A 284 -14.49 15.97 9.95
CA HIS A 284 -13.84 17.12 9.30
C HIS A 284 -13.39 18.22 10.28
N LYS A 285 -14.19 18.56 11.30
CA LYS A 285 -13.83 19.56 12.32
C LYS A 285 -12.57 19.17 13.11
N ALA A 286 -12.46 17.89 13.47
CA ALA A 286 -11.28 17.38 14.18
C ALA A 286 -10.05 17.39 13.27
N ALA A 287 -10.21 16.99 12.00
CA ALA A 287 -9.16 17.06 10.99
C ALA A 287 -8.67 18.50 10.78
N LEU A 288 -9.59 19.47 10.69
CA LEU A 288 -9.25 20.88 10.53
C LEU A 288 -8.43 21.41 11.72
N ALA A 289 -8.85 21.12 12.95
CA ALA A 289 -8.13 21.55 14.15
C ALA A 289 -6.69 21.04 14.19
N LEU A 290 -6.47 19.76 13.87
CA LEU A 290 -5.16 19.14 13.80
C LEU A 290 -4.30 19.70 12.66
N MET A 291 -4.88 19.88 11.46
CA MET A 291 -4.15 20.52 10.34
C MET A 291 -3.72 21.94 10.67
N ARG A 292 -4.55 22.71 11.39
CA ARG A 292 -4.17 24.06 11.87
C ARG A 292 -3.04 24.03 12.88
N GLN A 293 -2.99 23.02 13.75
CA GLN A 293 -1.85 22.83 14.65
C GLN A 293 -0.57 22.51 13.87
N ALA A 294 -0.63 21.60 12.90
CA ALA A 294 0.49 21.27 12.03
C ALA A 294 0.99 22.50 11.23
N GLU A 295 0.07 23.27 10.64
CA GLU A 295 0.37 24.50 9.91
C GLU A 295 1.16 25.49 10.79
N ARG A 296 0.73 25.72 12.04
CA ARG A 296 1.40 26.65 12.96
C ARG A 296 2.82 26.19 13.28
N LEU A 297 3.01 24.90 13.55
CA LEU A 297 4.33 24.34 13.84
C LEU A 297 5.27 24.49 12.65
N GLN A 298 4.84 24.09 11.45
CA GLN A 298 5.68 24.14 10.27
C GLN A 298 5.98 25.58 9.81
N ARG A 299 5.03 26.50 10.00
CA ARG A 299 5.22 27.93 9.72
C ARG A 299 6.36 28.53 10.54
N GLN A 300 6.54 28.08 11.79
CA GLN A 300 7.64 28.53 12.65
C GLN A 300 9.02 27.99 12.24
N MET A 301 9.07 27.01 11.33
CA MET A 301 10.31 26.38 10.85
C MET A 301 10.70 26.81 9.44
N LEU A 302 9.98 27.78 8.86
CA LEU A 302 10.34 28.34 7.57
C LEU A 302 11.66 29.13 7.67
N PRO A 303 12.51 29.11 6.63
CA PRO A 303 12.28 28.53 5.30
C PRO A 303 12.67 27.04 5.18
N ARG A 304 13.24 26.43 6.22
CA ARG A 304 13.81 25.07 6.16
C ARG A 304 12.77 24.00 5.80
N ASN A 305 11.49 24.25 6.07
CA ASN A 305 10.42 23.26 5.92
C ASN A 305 9.35 23.63 4.88
N ASN A 306 9.75 24.33 3.82
CA ASN A 306 8.82 24.85 2.81
C ASN A 306 7.98 23.74 2.13
N PHE A 307 8.53 22.56 1.87
CA PHE A 307 7.83 21.48 1.16
C PHE A 307 6.70 20.86 1.99
N ASP A 308 7.01 20.47 3.23
CA ASP A 308 6.04 19.93 4.17
C ASP A 308 4.94 20.95 4.50
N TYR A 309 5.32 22.22 4.62
CA TYR A 309 4.35 23.29 4.80
C TYR A 309 3.41 23.44 3.60
N ALA A 310 3.92 23.37 2.36
CA ALA A 310 3.08 23.38 1.15
C ALA A 310 2.08 22.21 1.14
N ARG A 311 2.51 21.02 1.55
CA ARG A 311 1.65 19.83 1.66
C ARG A 311 0.55 20.00 2.71
N THR A 312 0.88 20.57 3.86
CA THR A 312 -0.10 20.87 4.92
C THR A 312 -1.13 21.89 4.46
N LEU A 313 -0.70 22.94 3.74
CA LEU A 313 -1.63 23.91 3.15
C LEU A 313 -2.55 23.27 2.10
N ALA A 314 -2.03 22.41 1.23
CA ALA A 314 -2.86 21.66 0.28
C ALA A 314 -3.86 20.74 1.00
N SER A 315 -3.45 20.11 2.11
CA SER A 315 -4.33 19.24 2.89
C SER A 315 -5.41 20.03 3.64
N LEU A 316 -5.08 21.23 4.16
CA LEU A 316 -6.05 22.18 4.70
C LEU A 316 -7.11 22.55 3.65
N ALA A 317 -6.69 22.88 2.44
CA ALA A 317 -7.62 23.17 1.34
C ALA A 317 -8.56 21.99 1.08
N THR A 318 -8.05 20.76 1.08
CA THR A 318 -8.88 19.56 0.92
C THR A 318 -9.90 19.40 2.07
N VAL A 319 -9.53 19.73 3.31
CA VAL A 319 -10.49 19.69 4.44
C VAL A 319 -11.57 20.76 4.26
N TYR A 320 -11.20 21.97 3.82
CA TYR A 320 -12.17 23.03 3.52
C TYR A 320 -13.11 22.67 2.37
N ALA A 321 -12.59 22.01 1.32
CA ALA A 321 -13.40 21.56 0.18
C ALA A 321 -14.52 20.60 0.62
N VAL A 322 -14.21 19.62 1.48
CA VAL A 322 -15.19 18.66 1.99
C VAL A 322 -16.17 19.30 2.99
N MET A 323 -15.85 20.48 3.51
CA MET A 323 -16.76 21.28 4.34
C MET A 323 -17.51 22.35 3.52
N ASP A 324 -17.42 22.31 2.19
CA ASP A 324 -18.02 23.26 1.24
C ASP A 324 -17.55 24.72 1.43
N GLU A 325 -16.40 24.93 2.07
CA GLU A 325 -15.79 26.26 2.26
C GLU A 325 -14.85 26.61 1.10
N TYR A 326 -15.40 26.75 -0.11
CA TYR A 326 -14.63 26.85 -1.36
C TYR A 326 -13.74 28.11 -1.47
N GLN A 327 -14.05 29.18 -0.71
CA GLN A 327 -13.18 30.36 -0.64
C GLN A 327 -11.85 30.04 0.08
N HIS A 328 -11.92 29.33 1.21
CA HIS A 328 -10.74 28.88 1.94
C HIS A 328 -9.98 27.83 1.15
N GLU A 329 -10.68 26.88 0.51
CA GLU A 329 -10.08 25.89 -0.39
C GLU A 329 -9.18 26.57 -1.44
N LEU A 330 -9.74 27.51 -2.21
CA LEU A 330 -9.01 28.19 -3.28
C LEU A 330 -7.81 28.98 -2.74
N PHE A 331 -7.99 29.67 -1.61
CA PHE A 331 -6.91 30.42 -0.95
C PHE A 331 -5.73 29.50 -0.60
N TYR A 332 -6.00 28.38 0.06
CA TYR A 332 -4.97 27.45 0.51
C TYR A 332 -4.29 26.71 -0.63
N TYR A 333 -5.04 26.27 -1.68
CA TYR A 333 -4.42 25.67 -2.85
C TYR A 333 -3.55 26.65 -3.65
N LYS A 334 -3.95 27.92 -3.80
CA LYS A 334 -3.10 28.94 -4.42
C LYS A 334 -1.78 29.12 -3.67
N LYS A 335 -1.85 29.18 -2.34
CA LYS A 335 -0.67 29.33 -1.48
C LYS A 335 0.25 28.10 -1.57
N ALA A 336 -0.31 26.90 -1.53
CA ALA A 336 0.45 25.66 -1.69
C ALA A 336 1.14 25.58 -3.06
N TYR A 337 0.42 25.86 -4.15
CA TYR A 337 0.97 25.88 -5.50
C TYR A 337 2.11 26.89 -5.66
N ALA A 338 1.96 28.10 -5.11
CA ALA A 338 3.01 29.11 -5.15
C ALA A 338 4.29 28.65 -4.44
N LEU A 339 4.15 27.95 -3.30
CA LEU A 339 5.29 27.36 -2.61
C LEU A 339 5.93 26.24 -3.43
N TYR A 340 5.17 25.26 -3.92
CA TYR A 340 5.72 24.19 -4.75
C TYR A 340 6.47 24.73 -5.97
N ARG A 341 5.94 25.76 -6.64
CA ARG A 341 6.59 26.42 -7.77
C ARG A 341 7.96 26.99 -7.43
N ASN A 342 8.13 27.50 -6.20
CA ASN A 342 9.37 28.12 -5.75
C ASN A 342 10.37 27.11 -5.16
N ILE A 343 9.89 25.99 -4.61
CA ILE A 343 10.74 24.97 -3.96
C ILE A 343 11.32 24.00 -4.98
N LEU A 344 10.51 23.61 -5.97
CA LEU A 344 10.88 22.53 -6.88
C LEU A 344 11.85 23.03 -7.96
N PRO A 345 12.89 22.23 -8.28
CA PRO A 345 13.95 22.65 -9.21
C PRO A 345 13.44 22.76 -10.65
N THR A 346 12.33 22.10 -10.97
CA THR A 346 11.71 22.11 -12.29
C THR A 346 10.20 22.22 -12.18
N GLN A 347 9.59 22.86 -13.18
CA GLN A 347 8.13 22.92 -13.33
C GLN A 347 7.56 21.62 -13.94
N LYS A 348 8.42 20.73 -14.43
CA LYS A 348 8.07 19.38 -14.87
C LYS A 348 8.15 18.40 -13.70
N HIS A 349 7.34 18.62 -12.68
CA HIS A 349 7.34 17.81 -11.45
C HIS A 349 5.92 17.38 -11.08
N ILE A 350 5.75 16.16 -10.56
CA ILE A 350 4.42 15.61 -10.26
C ILE A 350 3.63 16.46 -9.24
N GLU A 351 4.30 17.00 -8.22
CA GLU A 351 3.63 17.89 -7.25
C GLU A 351 3.13 19.21 -7.87
N ILE A 352 3.75 19.68 -8.96
CA ILE A 352 3.23 20.83 -9.73
C ILE A 352 1.94 20.42 -10.44
N ALA A 353 1.92 19.26 -11.10
CA ALA A 353 0.72 18.74 -11.76
C ALA A 353 -0.44 18.55 -10.75
N ARG A 354 -0.17 17.85 -9.64
CA ARG A 354 -1.18 17.63 -8.57
C ARG A 354 -1.73 18.94 -8.02
N SER A 355 -0.87 19.93 -7.80
CA SER A 355 -1.27 21.24 -7.28
C SER A 355 -2.11 22.03 -8.29
N LEU A 356 -1.78 21.95 -9.58
CA LEU A 356 -2.59 22.54 -10.65
C LEU A 356 -3.95 21.83 -10.76
N SER A 357 -4.02 20.50 -10.73
CA SER A 357 -5.31 19.79 -10.75
C SER A 357 -6.22 20.19 -9.59
N ARG A 358 -5.66 20.26 -8.37
CA ARG A 358 -6.38 20.72 -7.17
C ARG A 358 -6.86 22.17 -7.28
N LEU A 359 -6.02 23.05 -7.84
CA LEU A 359 -6.39 24.44 -8.09
C LEU A 359 -7.49 24.55 -9.16
N GLY A 360 -7.44 23.71 -10.19
CA GLY A 360 -8.47 23.59 -11.21
C GLY A 360 -9.81 23.17 -10.63
N LEU A 361 -9.82 22.14 -9.78
CA LEU A 361 -11.01 21.70 -9.05
C LEU A 361 -11.60 22.82 -8.17
N ALA A 362 -10.76 23.54 -7.42
CA ALA A 362 -11.23 24.68 -6.62
C ALA A 362 -11.81 25.83 -7.47
N PHE A 363 -11.34 26.01 -8.72
CA PHE A 363 -11.98 26.94 -9.65
C PHE A 363 -13.32 26.41 -10.17
N LEU A 364 -13.49 25.09 -10.36
CA LEU A 364 -14.79 24.48 -10.70
C LEU A 364 -15.81 24.70 -9.57
N HIS A 365 -15.43 24.47 -8.31
CA HIS A 365 -16.30 24.73 -7.15
C HIS A 365 -16.71 26.20 -7.02
N GLN A 366 -15.89 27.13 -7.52
CA GLN A 366 -16.23 28.55 -7.58
C GLN A 366 -16.88 28.99 -8.91
N HIS A 367 -17.33 28.05 -9.75
CA HIS A 367 -17.94 28.32 -11.04
C HIS A 367 -17.08 29.15 -12.01
N GLN A 368 -15.75 29.14 -11.82
CA GLN A 368 -14.77 29.84 -12.68
C GLN A 368 -14.24 28.89 -13.77
N TYR A 369 -15.12 28.39 -14.63
CA TYR A 369 -14.85 27.28 -15.54
C TYR A 369 -13.73 27.54 -16.56
N THR A 370 -13.62 28.76 -17.08
CA THR A 370 -12.55 29.13 -18.03
C THR A 370 -11.16 29.10 -17.38
N ARG A 371 -11.07 29.56 -16.12
CA ARG A 371 -9.83 29.48 -15.32
C ARG A 371 -9.51 28.04 -14.92
N ALA A 372 -10.54 27.27 -14.55
CA ALA A 372 -10.40 25.85 -14.26
C ALA A 372 -9.79 25.12 -15.47
N LEU A 373 -10.39 25.26 -16.66
CA LEU A 373 -9.90 24.62 -17.89
C LEU A 373 -8.45 25.01 -18.17
N SER A 374 -8.10 26.31 -18.12
CA SER A 374 -6.73 26.77 -18.35
C SER A 374 -5.70 26.11 -17.42
N VAL A 375 -6.03 26.00 -16.13
CA VAL A 375 -5.14 25.40 -15.12
C VAL A 375 -5.09 23.87 -15.26
N LEU A 376 -6.22 23.23 -15.55
CA LEU A 376 -6.32 21.78 -15.73
C LEU A 376 -5.57 21.31 -16.99
N SER A 377 -5.67 22.03 -18.11
CA SER A 377 -4.89 21.73 -19.32
C SER A 377 -3.39 21.84 -19.08
N ARG A 378 -2.95 22.80 -18.25
CA ARG A 378 -1.54 22.89 -17.84
C ARG A 378 -1.15 21.71 -16.96
N SER A 379 -2.01 21.29 -16.04
CA SER A 379 -1.79 20.11 -15.21
C SER A 379 -1.58 18.86 -16.07
N LEU A 380 -2.50 18.62 -17.02
CA LEU A 380 -2.44 17.47 -17.93
C LEU A 380 -1.15 17.44 -18.74
N LYS A 381 -0.71 18.61 -19.27
CA LYS A 381 0.56 18.72 -19.99
C LYS A 381 1.77 18.36 -19.13
N VAL A 382 1.75 18.68 -17.82
CA VAL A 382 2.83 18.26 -16.90
C VAL A 382 2.74 16.74 -16.64
N TYR A 383 1.54 16.18 -16.45
CA TYR A 383 1.39 14.72 -16.31
C TYR A 383 1.89 13.96 -17.55
N GLU A 384 1.59 14.44 -18.76
CA GLU A 384 2.10 13.86 -20.02
C GLU A 384 3.62 13.87 -20.14
N GLN A 385 4.29 14.84 -19.49
CA GLN A 385 5.75 14.97 -19.50
C GLN A 385 6.45 14.19 -18.37
N THR A 386 5.72 13.77 -17.33
CA THR A 386 6.31 13.27 -16.07
C THR A 386 5.88 11.86 -15.70
N MET A 387 4.79 11.35 -16.25
CA MET A 387 4.20 10.07 -15.85
C MET A 387 3.93 9.18 -17.07
N PRO A 388 4.03 7.85 -16.92
CA PRO A 388 3.59 6.90 -17.94
C PRO A 388 2.14 7.11 -18.36
N GLU A 389 1.79 6.61 -19.54
CA GLU A 389 0.43 6.73 -20.06
C GLU A 389 -0.61 6.02 -19.17
N LYS A 390 -0.26 4.84 -18.65
CA LYS A 390 -1.08 4.07 -17.71
C LYS A 390 -0.89 4.58 -16.29
N ASN A 391 -1.55 5.68 -15.94
CA ASN A 391 -1.49 6.24 -14.59
C ASN A 391 -2.86 6.77 -14.13
N PRO A 392 -3.36 6.33 -12.95
CA PRO A 392 -4.69 6.71 -12.50
C PRO A 392 -4.78 8.20 -12.10
N TYR A 393 -3.69 8.85 -11.70
CA TYR A 393 -3.68 10.30 -11.45
C TYR A 393 -3.73 11.13 -12.74
N LYS A 394 -3.15 10.62 -13.83
CA LYS A 394 -3.30 11.22 -15.16
C LYS A 394 -4.75 11.11 -15.63
N ALA A 395 -5.40 9.96 -15.39
CA ALA A 395 -6.82 9.79 -15.69
C ALA A 395 -7.72 10.78 -14.92
N ASP A 396 -7.44 11.03 -13.64
CA ASP A 396 -8.17 12.05 -12.85
C ASP A 396 -8.03 13.46 -13.46
N ALA A 397 -6.85 13.82 -13.95
CA ALA A 397 -6.64 15.11 -14.61
C ALA A 397 -7.39 15.22 -15.95
N VAL A 398 -7.43 14.14 -16.73
CA VAL A 398 -8.20 14.04 -17.99
C VAL A 398 -9.70 14.19 -17.72
N GLU A 399 -10.22 13.52 -16.69
CA GLU A 399 -11.62 13.63 -16.27
C GLU A 399 -11.98 15.07 -15.88
N LEU A 400 -11.16 15.74 -15.05
CA LEU A 400 -11.40 17.13 -14.65
C LEU A 400 -11.43 18.09 -15.84
N VAL A 401 -10.59 17.86 -16.87
CA VAL A 401 -10.65 18.64 -18.12
C VAL A 401 -11.98 18.42 -18.83
N GLY A 402 -12.45 17.18 -18.91
CA GLY A 402 -13.76 16.85 -19.48
C GLY A 402 -14.92 17.53 -18.73
N ILE A 403 -14.91 17.48 -17.40
CA ILE A 403 -15.89 18.17 -16.55
C ILE A 403 -15.86 19.69 -16.80
N ALA A 404 -14.68 20.29 -16.91
CA ALA A 404 -14.56 21.72 -17.22
C ALA A 404 -15.15 22.07 -18.59
N HIS A 405 -14.96 21.22 -19.60
CA HIS A 405 -15.57 21.38 -20.91
C HIS A 405 -17.10 21.25 -20.86
N ASP A 406 -17.64 20.32 -20.08
CA ASP A 406 -19.08 20.16 -19.87
C ASP A 406 -19.72 21.44 -19.28
N TYR A 407 -19.11 22.00 -18.23
CA TYR A 407 -19.59 23.26 -17.64
C TYR A 407 -19.49 24.47 -18.59
N LEU A 408 -18.60 24.42 -19.59
CA LEU A 408 -18.48 25.41 -20.65
C LEU A 408 -19.42 25.16 -21.83
N GLY A 409 -20.22 24.09 -21.81
CA GLY A 409 -21.13 23.72 -22.89
C GLY A 409 -20.47 22.98 -24.06
N ASN A 410 -19.21 22.58 -23.95
CA ASN A 410 -18.48 21.84 -24.98
C ASN A 410 -18.74 20.33 -24.83
N VAL A 411 -19.99 19.93 -25.05
CA VAL A 411 -20.50 18.60 -24.67
C VAL A 411 -19.73 17.44 -25.32
N GLU A 412 -19.51 17.49 -26.64
CA GLU A 412 -18.81 16.40 -27.35
C GLU A 412 -17.34 16.27 -26.94
N ILE A 413 -16.68 17.40 -26.61
CA ILE A 413 -15.32 17.40 -26.07
C ILE A 413 -15.32 16.78 -24.66
N ALA A 414 -16.32 17.10 -23.84
CA ALA A 414 -16.45 16.54 -22.50
C ALA A 414 -16.59 15.01 -22.52
N PHE A 415 -17.45 14.47 -23.40
CA PHE A 415 -17.58 13.02 -23.58
C PHE A 415 -16.26 12.37 -23.96
N SER A 416 -15.56 12.92 -24.96
CA SER A 416 -14.26 12.39 -25.41
C SER A 416 -13.23 12.31 -24.28
N TYR A 417 -13.12 13.35 -23.45
CA TYR A 417 -12.19 13.35 -22.32
C TYR A 417 -12.60 12.37 -21.21
N ILE A 418 -13.87 12.33 -20.82
CA ILE A 418 -14.30 11.46 -19.72
C ILE A 418 -14.23 9.99 -20.13
N GLU A 419 -14.67 9.62 -21.34
CA GLU A 419 -14.51 8.26 -21.88
C GLU A 419 -13.03 7.84 -21.93
N LYS A 420 -12.15 8.75 -22.35
CA LYS A 420 -10.69 8.51 -22.32
C LYS A 420 -10.19 8.25 -20.90
N ALA A 421 -10.64 9.01 -19.90
CA ALA A 421 -10.27 8.79 -18.51
C ALA A 421 -10.71 7.40 -18.00
N VAL A 422 -11.93 6.99 -18.34
CA VAL A 422 -12.46 5.65 -17.98
C VAL A 422 -11.67 4.53 -18.66
N ALA A 423 -11.36 4.67 -19.95
CA ALA A 423 -10.52 3.71 -20.67
C ALA A 423 -9.12 3.59 -20.05
N MET A 424 -8.51 4.71 -19.65
CA MET A 424 -7.23 4.69 -18.94
C MET A 424 -7.35 3.94 -17.61
N ARG A 425 -8.39 4.20 -16.80
CA ARG A 425 -8.63 3.52 -15.53
C ARG A 425 -8.82 2.02 -15.70
N HIS A 426 -9.55 1.57 -16.72
CA HIS A 426 -9.67 0.15 -17.08
C HIS A 426 -8.32 -0.54 -17.34
N THR A 427 -7.34 0.18 -17.89
CA THR A 427 -6.02 -0.40 -18.18
C THR A 427 -5.06 -0.39 -17.00
N CYS A 428 -5.36 0.33 -15.91
CA CYS A 428 -4.43 0.54 -14.79
C CYS A 428 -5.01 0.27 -13.40
N LEU A 429 -6.30 -0.05 -13.28
CA LEU A 429 -6.98 -0.36 -12.02
C LEU A 429 -7.72 -1.69 -12.14
N ASN A 430 -7.84 -2.39 -11.01
CA ASN A 430 -8.73 -3.54 -10.89
C ASN A 430 -10.18 -3.11 -11.10
N GLN A 431 -11.01 -4.00 -11.64
CA GLN A 431 -12.42 -3.70 -11.94
C GLN A 431 -13.19 -3.26 -10.69
N ASP A 432 -12.84 -3.79 -9.52
CA ASP A 432 -13.48 -3.49 -8.23
C ASP A 432 -12.94 -2.22 -7.53
N HIS A 433 -12.05 -1.46 -8.16
CA HIS A 433 -11.44 -0.29 -7.55
C HIS A 433 -12.43 0.89 -7.43
N GLU A 434 -12.45 1.60 -6.29
CA GLU A 434 -13.38 2.74 -6.02
C GLU A 434 -13.43 3.81 -7.13
N ARG A 435 -12.29 4.17 -7.71
CA ARG A 435 -12.24 5.09 -8.88
C ARG A 435 -13.00 4.59 -10.11
N MET A 436 -13.19 3.28 -10.30
CA MET A 436 -14.05 2.73 -11.36
C MET A 436 -15.51 3.07 -11.08
N GLU A 437 -15.94 2.94 -9.83
CA GLU A 437 -17.29 3.34 -9.38
C GLU A 437 -17.56 4.81 -9.70
N HIS A 438 -16.64 5.70 -9.29
CA HIS A 438 -16.74 7.13 -9.56
C HIS A 438 -16.80 7.46 -11.06
N SER A 439 -16.06 6.71 -11.88
CA SER A 439 -16.05 6.86 -13.34
C SER A 439 -17.43 6.59 -13.96
N TYR A 440 -18.05 5.47 -13.56
CA TYR A 440 -19.37 5.09 -14.06
C TYR A 440 -20.46 6.03 -13.57
N PHE A 441 -20.36 6.49 -12.32
CA PHE A 441 -21.25 7.51 -11.78
C PHE A 441 -21.21 8.80 -12.60
N ILE A 442 -20.01 9.33 -12.90
CA ILE A 442 -19.85 10.55 -13.69
C ILE A 442 -20.38 10.36 -15.12
N LEU A 443 -20.01 9.26 -15.80
CA LEU A 443 -20.49 9.01 -17.15
C LEU A 443 -22.02 8.89 -17.19
N SER A 444 -22.61 8.12 -16.28
CA SER A 444 -24.06 7.95 -16.19
C SER A 444 -24.77 9.31 -16.07
N HIS A 445 -24.35 10.15 -15.12
CA HIS A 445 -24.95 11.46 -14.94
C HIS A 445 -24.66 12.44 -16.08
N LEU A 446 -23.49 12.36 -16.72
CA LEU A 446 -23.19 13.20 -17.87
C LEU A 446 -24.11 12.86 -19.06
N TYR A 447 -24.29 11.57 -19.37
CA TYR A 447 -25.21 11.16 -20.43
C TYR A 447 -26.66 11.49 -20.08
N GLU A 448 -27.06 11.32 -18.82
CA GLU A 448 -28.39 11.71 -18.35
C GLU A 448 -28.64 13.21 -18.55
N LYS A 449 -27.72 14.07 -18.10
CA LYS A 449 -27.79 15.54 -18.23
C LYS A 449 -27.97 15.98 -19.68
N HIS A 450 -27.36 15.25 -20.63
CA HIS A 450 -27.43 15.54 -22.07
C HIS A 450 -28.41 14.64 -22.83
N CYS A 451 -29.39 14.05 -22.13
CA CYS A 451 -30.50 13.27 -22.69
C CYS A 451 -30.09 12.03 -23.52
N LYS A 452 -28.87 11.52 -23.36
CA LYS A 452 -28.37 10.28 -23.99
C LYS A 452 -28.72 9.07 -23.11
N TYR A 453 -30.01 8.86 -22.84
CA TYR A 453 -30.48 7.97 -21.76
C TYR A 453 -30.06 6.50 -21.91
N GLN A 454 -29.96 5.96 -23.13
CA GLN A 454 -29.48 4.58 -23.34
C GLN A 454 -28.04 4.38 -22.85
N LEU A 455 -27.17 5.36 -23.11
CA LEU A 455 -25.78 5.32 -22.62
C LEU A 455 -25.72 5.57 -21.12
N ALA A 456 -26.53 6.50 -20.60
CA ALA A 456 -26.66 6.71 -19.16
C ALA A 456 -27.03 5.40 -18.45
N LEU A 457 -28.05 4.71 -18.94
CA LEU A 457 -28.55 3.45 -18.39
C LEU A 457 -27.47 2.35 -18.42
N LYS A 458 -26.71 2.25 -19.52
CA LYS A 458 -25.58 1.31 -19.64
C LYS A 458 -24.58 1.51 -18.49
N TYR A 459 -24.15 2.74 -18.24
CA TYR A 459 -23.17 3.02 -17.18
C TYR A 459 -23.79 2.94 -15.78
N ALA A 460 -25.07 3.25 -15.62
CA ALA A 460 -25.81 3.04 -14.37
C ALA A 460 -25.87 1.56 -13.97
N TYR A 461 -26.06 0.64 -14.92
CA TYR A 461 -25.99 -0.80 -14.67
C TYR A 461 -24.58 -1.26 -14.26
N GLN A 462 -23.53 -0.77 -14.93
CA GLN A 462 -22.15 -1.09 -14.55
C GLN A 462 -21.82 -0.58 -13.15
N LEU A 463 -22.31 0.61 -12.79
CA LEU A 463 -22.22 1.15 -11.43
C LEU A 463 -22.96 0.28 -10.42
N LEU A 464 -24.18 -0.17 -10.75
CA LEU A 464 -25.00 -1.01 -9.88
C LEU A 464 -24.31 -2.34 -9.60
N GLU A 465 -23.85 -3.03 -10.64
CA GLU A 465 -23.15 -4.31 -10.53
C GLU A 465 -21.92 -4.21 -9.62
N LEU A 466 -21.14 -3.14 -9.78
CA LEU A 466 -19.97 -2.87 -8.96
C LEU A 466 -20.33 -2.62 -7.49
N ARG A 467 -21.37 -1.82 -7.24
CA ARG A 467 -21.86 -1.51 -5.89
C ARG A 467 -22.47 -2.74 -5.21
N GLU A 468 -23.16 -3.61 -5.94
CA GLU A 468 -23.72 -4.86 -5.39
C GLU A 468 -22.63 -5.86 -4.96
N ARG A 469 -21.47 -5.86 -5.63
CA ARG A 469 -20.33 -6.70 -5.25
C ARG A 469 -19.56 -6.15 -4.04
N THR A 470 -19.50 -4.83 -3.90
CA THR A 470 -18.59 -4.16 -2.94
C THR A 470 -19.28 -3.64 -1.68
N LEU A 471 -20.57 -3.29 -1.75
CA LEU A 471 -21.32 -2.68 -0.66
C LEU A 471 -22.28 -3.68 0.00
N SER A 472 -22.58 -3.46 1.28
CA SER A 472 -23.64 -4.22 1.96
C SER A 472 -25.01 -3.92 1.34
N VAL A 473 -25.92 -4.90 1.38
CA VAL A 473 -27.29 -4.79 0.80
C VAL A 473 -28.06 -3.55 1.27
N ASN A 474 -27.80 -3.05 2.48
CA ASN A 474 -28.48 -1.89 3.06
C ASN A 474 -27.70 -0.57 2.89
N HIS A 475 -26.67 -0.52 2.05
CA HIS A 475 -25.87 0.69 1.87
C HIS A 475 -26.67 1.77 1.12
N PRO A 476 -26.76 3.03 1.62
CA PRO A 476 -27.57 4.08 0.98
C PRO A 476 -27.25 4.31 -0.50
N SER A 477 -25.96 4.32 -0.85
CA SER A 477 -25.52 4.50 -2.25
C SER A 477 -25.96 3.37 -3.19
N LEU A 478 -26.24 2.18 -2.67
CA LEU A 478 -26.79 1.09 -3.49
C LEU A 478 -28.25 1.39 -3.86
N GLN A 479 -29.03 1.92 -2.90
CA GLN A 479 -30.40 2.35 -3.16
C GLN A 479 -30.44 3.51 -4.14
N GLU A 480 -29.58 4.52 -3.97
CA GLU A 480 -29.47 5.65 -4.90
C GLU A 480 -29.20 5.19 -6.35
N THR A 481 -28.34 4.18 -6.55
CA THR A 481 -28.09 3.63 -7.88
C THR A 481 -29.30 2.89 -8.44
N ARG A 482 -30.04 2.15 -7.61
CA ARG A 482 -31.27 1.47 -8.05
C ARG A 482 -32.31 2.48 -8.51
N ASP A 483 -32.52 3.54 -7.72
CA ASP A 483 -33.43 4.63 -8.07
C ASP A 483 -33.00 5.33 -9.38
N LEU A 484 -31.68 5.52 -9.59
CA LEU A 484 -31.14 6.07 -10.84
C LEU A 484 -31.41 5.16 -12.04
N VAL A 485 -31.20 3.84 -11.89
CA VAL A 485 -31.48 2.85 -12.95
C VAL A 485 -32.98 2.84 -13.29
N GLU A 486 -33.87 2.83 -12.28
CA GLU A 486 -35.32 2.87 -12.49
C GLU A 486 -35.75 4.13 -13.24
N LYS A 487 -35.25 5.30 -12.81
CA LYS A 487 -35.49 6.58 -13.49
C LYS A 487 -35.06 6.53 -14.95
N LEU A 488 -33.84 6.03 -15.22
CA LEU A 488 -33.31 5.95 -16.57
C LEU A 488 -34.07 4.95 -17.44
N CYS A 489 -34.53 3.83 -16.89
CA CYS A 489 -35.40 2.86 -17.58
C CYS A 489 -36.72 3.51 -18.02
N MET A 490 -37.36 4.32 -17.17
CA MET A 490 -38.58 5.04 -17.54
C MET A 490 -38.30 6.04 -18.68
N LEU A 491 -37.19 6.78 -18.61
CA LEU A 491 -36.80 7.75 -19.63
C LEU A 491 -36.42 7.10 -20.97
N THR A 492 -35.84 5.89 -20.97
CA THR A 492 -35.54 5.15 -22.20
C THR A 492 -36.78 4.51 -22.83
N ASN A 493 -37.76 4.09 -22.03
CA ASN A 493 -38.98 3.44 -22.54
C ASN A 493 -40.04 4.46 -23.03
N GLY A 494 -39.89 5.74 -22.69
CA GLY A 494 -40.75 6.83 -23.16
C GLY A 494 -40.25 7.55 -24.42
N GLN A 495 -39.10 7.15 -24.96
CA GLN A 495 -38.53 7.59 -26.25
C GLN A 495 -38.73 6.51 -27.30
#